data_AF-A0A843C488-F1
#
_entry.id   AF-A0A843C488-F1
#
_cell.length_a   1.000
_cell.length_b   1.000
_cell.length_c   1.000
_cell.angle_alpha   90.00
_cell.angle_beta   90.00
_cell.angle_gamma   90.00
#
_symmetry.space_group_name_H-M   'P 1'
#
loop_
_entity.id
_entity.type
_entity.pdbx_description
1 polymer ?
#
loop_
_entity_poly.entity_id
_entity_poly.type
_entity_poly.pdbx_seq_one_letter_code
_entity_poly.pdbx_strand_id
1 'polypeptide(L)'
;MRKLQIAVVGSKNLDMNNEHDKSAWDFSYKLGFALGRTMNIVVIVSGKTGVAEAITKGVNDAGGMSANILPGNYKEEGNELSHFNLACTLPGNEHSWPLIYSADCLIAIGGGTETGIQISLAVDLGLHVVIFSKAGGVSASVFTSLEPTFQKMRSSQLVFLVDDEVEALDRAKQFASDRAKKEKRIEDKSRIELPAHLELISNRNKLAIINALITRKTLSPQELSDLLKIPLAIVQAYLEELDSHEMVLAKKTIAEEHLFSINMDNQFVKKLVDLIVFTQPKEEEDVRE
;
A
#
# COMPACT_ATOMS: atom_id res chain seq x y z
N MET A 1 21.46 -5.08 -14.49
CA MET A 1 20.21 -5.69 -13.96
C MET A 1 19.54 -4.66 -13.06
N ARG A 2 18.21 -4.56 -13.07
CA ARG A 2 17.51 -3.68 -12.11
C ARG A 2 17.71 -4.22 -10.69
N LYS A 3 17.75 -3.32 -9.71
CA LYS A 3 17.81 -3.72 -8.29
C LYS A 3 16.48 -4.36 -7.90
N LEU A 4 16.53 -5.39 -7.06
CA LEU A 4 15.36 -5.97 -6.42
C LEU A 4 14.84 -4.98 -5.38
N GLN A 5 13.54 -4.77 -5.36
CA GLN A 5 12.86 -3.85 -4.46
C GLN A 5 12.09 -4.64 -3.41
N ILE A 6 12.50 -4.57 -2.16
CA ILE A 6 11.84 -5.27 -1.05
C ILE A 6 11.15 -4.25 -0.17
N ALA A 7 9.81 -4.26 -0.15
CA ALA A 7 9.04 -3.40 0.72
C ALA A 7 8.98 -3.97 2.13
N VAL A 8 9.15 -3.13 3.15
CA VAL A 8 9.04 -3.47 4.56
C VAL A 8 8.04 -2.53 5.22
N VAL A 9 7.03 -3.11 5.86
CA VAL A 9 5.93 -2.39 6.52
C VAL A 9 5.69 -2.95 7.91
N GLY A 10 5.13 -2.14 8.81
CA GLY A 10 4.87 -2.62 10.16
C GLY A 10 4.43 -1.58 11.17
N SER A 11 4.51 -1.94 12.46
CA SER A 11 4.14 -1.08 13.58
C SER A 11 4.90 0.25 13.57
N LYS A 12 4.16 1.35 13.64
CA LYS A 12 4.71 2.72 13.76
C LYS A 12 5.15 3.07 15.18
N ASN A 13 4.43 2.55 16.17
CA ASN A 13 4.69 2.77 17.59
C ASN A 13 5.11 1.42 18.18
N LEU A 14 6.35 1.35 18.66
CA LEU A 14 6.90 0.18 19.33
C LEU A 14 7.14 0.56 20.79
N ASP A 15 6.45 -0.08 21.73
CA ASP A 15 6.70 0.07 23.16
C ASP A 15 7.83 -0.87 23.58
N MET A 16 8.99 -0.30 23.91
CA MET A 16 10.15 -1.09 24.32
C MET A 16 9.96 -1.80 25.67
N ASN A 17 8.86 -1.60 26.39
CA ASN A 17 8.49 -2.43 27.53
C ASN A 17 7.78 -3.73 27.12
N ASN A 18 7.17 -3.75 25.94
CA ASN A 18 6.50 -4.91 25.36
C ASN A 18 7.51 -5.84 24.67
N GLU A 19 7.43 -7.15 24.94
CA GLU A 19 8.36 -8.14 24.36
C GLU A 19 8.17 -8.34 22.85
N HIS A 20 6.93 -8.26 22.34
CA HIS A 20 6.66 -8.36 20.90
C HIS A 20 7.26 -7.16 20.15
N ASP A 21 7.13 -5.96 20.71
CA ASP A 21 7.65 -4.74 20.10
C ASP A 21 9.19 -4.69 20.14
N LYS A 22 9.79 -5.12 21.26
CA LYS A 22 11.24 -5.37 21.34
C LYS A 22 11.71 -6.35 20.26
N SER A 23 10.99 -7.46 20.10
CA SER A 23 11.31 -8.47 19.10
C SER A 23 11.14 -7.92 17.68
N ALA A 24 10.11 -7.12 17.42
CA ALA A 24 9.87 -6.47 16.13
C ALA A 24 11.00 -5.49 15.79
N TRP A 25 11.46 -4.69 16.76
CA TRP A 25 12.59 -3.79 16.59
C TRP A 25 13.88 -4.55 16.25
N ASP A 26 14.25 -5.54 17.06
CA ASP A 26 15.49 -6.31 16.90
C ASP A 26 15.51 -7.06 15.56
N PHE A 27 14.41 -7.74 15.22
CA PHE A 27 14.24 -8.39 13.92
C PHE A 27 14.36 -7.40 12.77
N SER A 28 13.67 -6.25 12.84
CA SER A 28 13.71 -5.23 11.79
C SER A 28 15.12 -4.68 11.61
N TYR A 29 15.83 -4.37 12.70
CA TYR A 29 17.20 -3.89 12.61
C TYR A 29 18.14 -4.92 11.96
N LYS A 30 18.12 -6.16 12.44
CA LYS A 30 18.99 -7.23 11.92
C LYS A 30 18.68 -7.58 10.47
N LEU A 31 17.40 -7.66 10.12
CA LEU A 31 16.96 -7.87 8.74
C LEU A 31 17.38 -6.72 7.84
N GLY A 32 17.23 -5.47 8.30
CA GLY A 32 17.68 -4.29 7.59
C GLY A 32 19.18 -4.33 7.30
N PHE A 33 19.98 -4.69 8.31
CA PHE A 33 21.42 -4.87 8.16
C PHE A 33 21.76 -5.95 7.12
N ALA A 34 21.09 -7.11 7.19
CA ALA A 34 21.34 -8.20 6.27
C ALA A 34 20.91 -7.88 4.82
N LEU A 35 19.77 -7.19 4.64
CA LEU A 35 19.32 -6.66 3.35
C LEU A 35 20.30 -5.62 2.80
N GLY A 36 20.78 -4.70 3.65
CA GLY A 36 21.72 -3.66 3.26
C GLY A 36 23.08 -4.20 2.81
N ARG A 37 23.54 -5.33 3.39
CA ARG A 37 24.74 -6.03 2.94
C ARG A 37 24.54 -6.80 1.63
N THR A 38 23.31 -7.04 1.22
CA THR A 38 23.01 -7.82 0.03
C THR A 38 23.08 -6.95 -1.21
N MET A 39 23.99 -7.29 -2.13
CA MET A 39 24.12 -6.57 -3.39
C MET A 39 22.81 -6.64 -4.20
N ASN A 40 22.54 -5.56 -4.94
CA ASN A 40 21.39 -5.45 -5.84
C ASN A 40 20.01 -5.43 -5.16
N ILE A 41 19.94 -5.06 -3.87
CA ILE A 41 18.67 -4.82 -3.17
C ILE A 41 18.51 -3.31 -2.87
N VAL A 42 17.28 -2.83 -2.95
CA VAL A 42 16.82 -1.58 -2.35
C VAL A 42 15.67 -1.92 -1.40
N VAL A 43 15.76 -1.44 -0.17
CA VAL A 43 14.67 -1.57 0.80
C VAL A 43 13.72 -0.41 0.62
N ILE A 44 12.43 -0.68 0.47
CA ILE A 44 11.40 0.34 0.42
C ILE A 44 10.64 0.30 1.74
N VAL A 45 10.43 1.44 2.38
CA VAL A 45 9.66 1.56 3.62
C VAL A 45 8.51 2.54 3.45
N SER A 46 7.54 2.46 4.35
CA SER A 46 6.55 3.53 4.57
C SER A 46 6.50 3.84 6.07
N GLY A 47 6.86 5.07 6.43
CA GLY A 47 6.78 5.55 7.80
C GLY A 47 8.10 6.15 8.32
N LYS A 48 8.03 6.74 9.51
CA LYS A 48 9.14 7.49 10.12
C LYS A 48 9.76 6.79 11.33
N THR A 49 8.94 6.09 12.10
CA THR A 49 9.26 5.52 13.41
C THR A 49 9.00 4.01 13.43
N GLY A 50 9.43 3.35 14.50
CA GLY A 50 9.10 1.94 14.76
C GLY A 50 9.80 1.00 13.78
N VAL A 51 9.04 0.13 13.11
CA VAL A 51 9.61 -0.83 12.14
C VAL A 51 10.37 -0.12 11.02
N ALA A 52 9.81 0.96 10.47
CA ALA A 52 10.42 1.72 9.38
C ALA A 52 11.75 2.37 9.82
N GLU A 53 11.84 2.81 11.06
CA GLU A 53 13.06 3.35 11.65
C GLU A 53 14.13 2.27 11.85
N ALA A 54 13.76 1.17 12.51
CA ALA A 54 14.66 0.07 12.83
C ALA A 54 15.28 -0.57 11.57
N ILE A 55 14.46 -0.91 10.56
CA ILE A 55 14.94 -1.49 9.31
C ILE A 55 15.87 -0.51 8.56
N THR A 56 15.49 0.78 8.49
CA THR A 56 16.28 1.79 7.79
C THR A 56 17.62 2.01 8.46
N LYS A 57 17.64 2.02 9.80
CA LYS A 57 18.88 2.07 10.58
C LYS A 57 19.78 0.89 10.25
N GLY A 58 19.24 -0.33 10.23
CA GLY A 58 19.99 -1.53 9.86
C GLY A 58 20.59 -1.42 8.45
N VAL A 59 19.78 -1.00 7.48
CA VAL A 59 20.23 -0.81 6.08
C VAL A 59 21.39 0.17 5.99
N ASN A 60 21.30 1.31 6.69
CA ASN A 60 22.34 2.33 6.70
C ASN A 60 23.65 1.83 7.34
N ASP A 61 23.55 1.16 8.49
CA ASP A 61 24.72 0.61 9.20
C ASP A 61 25.45 -0.45 8.34
N ALA A 62 24.73 -1.10 7.42
CA ALA A 62 25.28 -2.04 6.45
C ALA A 62 25.82 -1.40 5.16
N GLY A 63 25.65 -0.09 4.95
CA GLY A 63 25.99 0.61 3.71
C GLY A 63 25.05 0.30 2.54
N GLY A 64 23.82 -0.16 2.84
CA GLY A 64 22.79 -0.45 1.86
C GLY A 64 22.03 0.80 1.40
N MET A 65 20.92 0.61 0.69
CA MET A 65 20.08 1.72 0.20
C MET A 65 18.61 1.52 0.55
N SER A 66 17.99 2.59 1.01
CA SER A 66 16.59 2.65 1.45
C SER A 66 15.84 3.79 0.77
N ALA A 67 14.58 3.55 0.40
CA ALA A 67 13.67 4.57 -0.11
C ALA A 67 12.38 4.54 0.72
N ASN A 68 11.90 5.69 1.14
CA ASN A 68 10.69 5.81 1.94
C ASN A 68 9.61 6.51 1.12
N ILE A 69 8.46 5.84 0.97
CA ILE A 69 7.28 6.37 0.30
C ILE A 69 6.30 6.77 1.39
N LEU A 70 5.96 8.06 1.44
CA LEU A 70 5.15 8.61 2.51
C LEU A 70 3.97 9.42 1.96
N PRO A 71 2.82 9.39 2.66
CA PRO A 71 1.75 10.34 2.37
C PRO A 71 2.20 11.75 2.77
N GLY A 72 1.85 12.74 1.96
CA GLY A 72 2.12 14.15 2.26
C GLY A 72 2.63 14.93 1.05
N ASN A 73 2.91 16.21 1.29
CA ASN A 73 3.36 17.14 0.25
C ASN A 73 4.88 17.36 0.26
N TYR A 74 5.56 16.96 1.33
CA TYR A 74 6.95 17.32 1.58
C TYR A 74 7.78 16.10 1.92
N LYS A 75 8.94 15.94 1.27
CA LYS A 75 9.86 14.81 1.50
C LYS A 75 10.56 14.90 2.85
N GLU A 76 10.66 16.10 3.40
CA GLU A 76 11.24 16.44 4.69
C GLU A 76 10.44 15.85 5.85
N GLU A 77 9.16 15.53 5.60
CA GLU A 77 8.35 14.79 6.55
C GLU A 77 8.69 13.30 6.57
N GLY A 78 9.58 12.80 5.71
CA GLY A 78 9.95 11.38 5.69
C GLY A 78 10.84 10.95 6.86
N ASN A 79 11.22 9.67 6.84
CA ASN A 79 12.24 9.15 7.73
C ASN A 79 13.59 9.79 7.39
N GLU A 80 14.20 10.48 8.35
CA GLU A 80 15.51 11.15 8.18
C GLU A 80 16.65 10.16 7.90
N LEU A 81 16.48 8.90 8.32
CA LEU A 81 17.44 7.84 8.04
C LEU A 81 17.33 7.32 6.61
N SER A 82 16.25 7.60 5.86
CA SER A 82 16.11 7.08 4.50
C SER A 82 16.99 7.86 3.51
N HIS A 83 17.61 7.14 2.57
CA HIS A 83 18.43 7.77 1.53
C HIS A 83 17.58 8.62 0.58
N PHE A 84 16.35 8.17 0.30
CA PHE A 84 15.38 8.89 -0.50
C PHE A 84 14.04 8.93 0.21
N ASN A 85 13.44 10.12 0.26
CA ASN A 85 12.05 10.31 0.68
C ASN A 85 11.22 10.72 -0.54
N LEU A 86 10.16 9.98 -0.81
CA LEU A 86 9.22 10.17 -1.91
C LEU A 86 7.86 10.54 -1.33
N ALA A 87 7.57 11.84 -1.30
CA ALA A 87 6.26 12.32 -0.90
C ALA A 87 5.21 12.00 -1.96
N CYS A 88 4.07 11.49 -1.52
CA CYS A 88 2.94 11.15 -2.36
C CYS A 88 1.69 11.87 -1.85
N THR A 89 1.04 12.63 -2.72
CA THR A 89 -0.16 13.40 -2.37
C THR A 89 -1.43 12.55 -2.28
N LEU A 90 -1.31 11.22 -2.34
CA LEU A 90 -2.42 10.28 -2.23
C LEU A 90 -2.96 10.26 -0.79
N PRO A 91 -4.25 10.55 -0.57
CA PRO A 91 -4.86 10.62 0.75
C PRO A 91 -5.05 9.24 1.41
N GLY A 92 -5.23 9.25 2.73
CA GLY A 92 -5.61 8.04 3.47
C GLY A 92 -4.64 6.88 3.25
N ASN A 93 -5.18 5.69 2.96
CA ASN A 93 -4.38 4.47 2.73
C ASN A 93 -3.88 4.34 1.27
N GLU A 94 -4.25 5.24 0.38
CA GLU A 94 -3.92 5.17 -1.05
C GLU A 94 -2.43 5.35 -1.33
N HIS A 95 -1.68 6.00 -0.43
CA HIS A 95 -0.21 6.05 -0.53
C HIS A 95 0.44 4.65 -0.48
N SER A 96 -0.29 3.60 -0.06
CA SER A 96 0.18 2.21 -0.11
C SER A 96 0.32 1.67 -1.54
N TRP A 97 -0.38 2.22 -2.52
CA TRP A 97 -0.30 1.76 -3.92
C TRP A 97 1.10 1.91 -4.52
N PRO A 98 1.71 3.11 -4.56
CA PRO A 98 3.07 3.25 -5.09
C PRO A 98 4.09 2.41 -4.32
N LEU A 99 3.88 2.17 -3.02
CA LEU A 99 4.72 1.28 -2.22
C LEU A 99 4.66 -0.16 -2.74
N ILE A 100 3.46 -0.75 -2.84
CA ILE A 100 3.31 -2.17 -3.18
C ILE A 100 3.56 -2.42 -4.67
N TYR A 101 3.14 -1.51 -5.57
CA TYR A 101 3.42 -1.63 -7.00
C TYR A 101 4.92 -1.54 -7.33
N SER A 102 5.70 -0.86 -6.49
CA SER A 102 7.16 -0.77 -6.63
C SER A 102 7.90 -1.96 -6.02
N ALA A 103 7.21 -2.90 -5.38
CA ALA A 103 7.83 -4.00 -4.65
C ALA A 103 7.88 -5.30 -5.47
N ASP A 104 8.98 -6.02 -5.35
CA ASP A 104 9.14 -7.40 -5.83
C ASP A 104 8.76 -8.43 -4.74
N CYS A 105 8.79 -8.02 -3.46
CA CYS A 105 8.35 -8.79 -2.31
C CYS A 105 7.96 -7.82 -1.17
N LEU A 106 6.98 -8.20 -0.34
CA LEU A 106 6.60 -7.47 0.86
C LEU A 106 7.06 -8.24 2.11
N ILE A 107 7.58 -7.53 3.09
CA ILE A 107 7.83 -8.02 4.45
C ILE A 107 6.95 -7.21 5.41
N ALA A 108 6.12 -7.89 6.20
CA ALA A 108 5.23 -7.25 7.18
C ALA A 108 5.57 -7.69 8.61
N ILE A 109 5.66 -6.70 9.51
CA ILE A 109 6.17 -6.87 10.87
C ILE A 109 5.23 -6.15 11.85
N GLY A 110 4.41 -6.90 12.58
CA GLY A 110 3.43 -6.32 13.50
C GLY A 110 2.33 -5.56 12.76
N GLY A 111 2.12 -4.32 13.15
CA GLY A 111 1.27 -3.37 12.45
C GLY A 111 -0.19 -3.41 12.82
N GLY A 112 -0.92 -2.40 12.35
CA GLY A 112 -2.36 -2.25 12.52
C GLY A 112 -3.10 -2.33 11.18
N THR A 113 -4.21 -1.60 11.08
CA THR A 113 -5.06 -1.51 9.89
C THR A 113 -4.26 -1.26 8.61
N GLU A 114 -3.39 -0.25 8.59
CA GLU A 114 -2.61 0.13 7.40
C GLU A 114 -1.72 -1.01 6.90
N THR A 115 -1.04 -1.72 7.81
CA THR A 115 -0.23 -2.89 7.49
C THR A 115 -1.08 -4.00 6.90
N GLY A 116 -2.28 -4.23 7.44
CA GLY A 116 -3.23 -5.17 6.88
C GLY A 116 -3.65 -4.82 5.45
N ILE A 117 -3.90 -3.54 5.16
CA ILE A 117 -4.23 -3.07 3.80
C ILE A 117 -3.07 -3.34 2.84
N GLN A 118 -1.84 -3.08 3.26
CA GLN A 118 -0.63 -3.33 2.46
C GLN A 118 -0.43 -4.82 2.19
N ILE A 119 -0.69 -5.69 3.17
CA ILE A 119 -0.67 -7.15 2.99
C ILE A 119 -1.75 -7.58 1.98
N SER A 120 -2.99 -7.11 2.14
CA SER A 120 -4.09 -7.41 1.21
C SER A 120 -3.72 -7.04 -0.21
N LEU A 121 -3.21 -5.82 -0.39
CA LEU A 121 -2.82 -5.30 -1.69
C LEU A 121 -1.68 -6.12 -2.32
N ALA A 122 -0.67 -6.50 -1.55
CA ALA A 122 0.42 -7.34 -2.04
C ALA A 122 -0.08 -8.70 -2.53
N VAL A 123 -0.98 -9.33 -1.78
CA VAL A 123 -1.58 -10.61 -2.16
C VAL A 123 -2.42 -10.48 -3.43
N ASP A 124 -3.23 -9.42 -3.55
CA ASP A 124 -4.04 -9.16 -4.75
C ASP A 124 -3.18 -8.95 -6.01
N LEU A 125 -2.01 -8.34 -5.87
CA LEU A 125 -1.04 -8.14 -6.95
C LEU A 125 -0.12 -9.36 -7.19
N GLY A 126 -0.36 -10.47 -6.49
CA GLY A 126 0.44 -11.69 -6.60
C GLY A 126 1.88 -11.55 -6.10
N LEU A 127 2.15 -10.59 -5.21
CA LEU A 127 3.42 -10.50 -4.51
C LEU A 127 3.44 -11.54 -3.39
N HIS A 128 4.61 -12.13 -3.15
CA HIS A 128 4.79 -12.93 -1.95
C HIS A 128 5.02 -11.99 -0.76
N VAL A 129 4.42 -12.35 0.37
CA VAL A 129 4.49 -11.63 1.64
C VAL A 129 5.21 -12.50 2.66
N VAL A 130 6.26 -11.97 3.27
CA VAL A 130 6.95 -12.57 4.40
C VAL A 130 6.47 -11.88 5.68
N ILE A 131 6.10 -12.64 6.70
CA ILE A 131 5.54 -12.11 7.95
C ILE A 131 6.37 -12.59 9.12
N PHE A 132 6.82 -11.67 9.96
CA PHE A 132 7.49 -12.03 11.20
C PHE A 132 6.48 -12.43 12.28
N SER A 133 6.50 -13.71 12.66
CA SER A 133 5.48 -14.32 13.53
C SER A 133 5.44 -13.79 14.96
N LYS A 134 6.57 -13.27 15.47
CA LYS A 134 6.73 -12.87 16.88
C LYS A 134 6.45 -11.39 17.15
N ALA A 135 6.15 -10.61 16.11
CA ALA A 135 5.90 -9.17 16.22
C ALA A 135 4.50 -8.79 16.75
N GLY A 136 3.60 -9.76 16.97
CA GLY A 136 2.20 -9.46 17.31
C GLY A 136 1.49 -8.70 16.20
N GLY A 137 0.53 -7.84 16.57
CA GLY A 137 -0.22 -6.98 15.64
C GLY A 137 -1.02 -7.74 14.57
N VAL A 138 -1.52 -7.01 13.57
CA VAL A 138 -2.35 -7.55 12.47
C VAL A 138 -1.56 -8.58 11.67
N SER A 139 -0.30 -8.34 11.33
CA SER A 139 0.44 -9.30 10.49
C SER A 139 0.57 -10.68 11.13
N ALA A 140 0.83 -10.78 12.44
CA ALA A 140 0.89 -12.08 13.13
C ALA A 140 -0.50 -12.64 13.47
N SER A 141 -1.43 -11.79 13.94
CA SER A 141 -2.76 -12.23 14.41
C SER A 141 -3.64 -12.76 13.29
N VAL A 142 -3.49 -12.21 12.08
CA VAL A 142 -4.19 -12.68 10.89
C VAL A 142 -3.84 -14.15 10.68
N PHE A 143 -2.57 -14.53 10.65
CA PHE A 143 -2.23 -15.91 10.30
C PHE A 143 -2.44 -16.93 11.41
N THR A 144 -2.33 -16.52 12.67
CA THR A 144 -2.60 -17.41 13.81
C THR A 144 -4.10 -17.64 14.04
N SER A 145 -4.95 -16.69 13.62
CA SER A 145 -6.42 -16.78 13.77
C SER A 145 -7.12 -17.38 12.56
N LEU A 146 -6.41 -17.65 11.48
CA LEU A 146 -6.99 -18.20 10.26
C LEU A 146 -7.20 -19.72 10.35
N GLU A 147 -8.48 -20.10 10.41
CA GLU A 147 -8.99 -21.47 10.36
C GLU A 147 -8.25 -22.39 9.35
N PRO A 148 -8.16 -23.72 9.59
CA PRO A 148 -7.50 -24.69 8.68
C PRO A 148 -7.99 -24.66 7.22
N THR A 149 -9.19 -24.15 6.95
CA THR A 149 -9.74 -23.91 5.60
C THR A 149 -8.98 -22.82 4.84
N PHE A 150 -8.32 -21.89 5.52
CA PHE A 150 -7.57 -20.79 4.94
C PHE A 150 -6.21 -21.17 4.37
N GLN A 151 -5.55 -22.15 4.99
CA GLN A 151 -4.29 -22.71 4.50
C GLN A 151 -4.43 -23.44 3.16
N LYS A 152 -5.67 -23.68 2.70
CA LYS A 152 -5.99 -24.34 1.43
C LYS A 152 -6.22 -23.35 0.27
N MET A 153 -6.27 -22.05 0.53
CA MET A 153 -6.47 -21.04 -0.51
C MET A 153 -5.20 -20.80 -1.34
N ARG A 154 -5.33 -20.55 -2.64
CA ARG A 154 -4.18 -20.19 -3.49
C ARG A 154 -3.49 -18.92 -2.99
N SER A 155 -4.25 -17.96 -2.49
CA SER A 155 -3.75 -16.67 -1.97
C SER A 155 -2.91 -16.83 -0.71
N SER A 156 -3.17 -17.84 0.14
CA SER A 156 -2.34 -18.10 1.32
C SER A 156 -1.00 -18.74 0.97
N GLN A 157 -0.84 -19.30 -0.24
CA GLN A 157 0.45 -19.77 -0.75
C GLN A 157 1.42 -18.62 -1.07
N LEU A 158 0.94 -17.37 -1.08
CA LEU A 158 1.78 -16.20 -1.25
C LEU A 158 2.31 -15.66 0.08
N VAL A 159 1.84 -16.16 1.23
CA VAL A 159 2.21 -15.61 2.53
C VAL A 159 2.97 -16.62 3.37
N PHE A 160 4.09 -16.18 3.93
CA PHE A 160 5.08 -17.04 4.60
C PHE A 160 5.40 -16.48 5.96
N LEU A 161 5.14 -17.26 7.01
CA LEU A 161 5.58 -16.95 8.36
C LEU A 161 7.06 -17.30 8.52
N VAL A 162 7.79 -16.43 9.19
CA VAL A 162 9.20 -16.63 9.57
C VAL A 162 9.40 -16.24 11.02
N ASP A 163 10.38 -16.87 11.65
CA ASP A 163 10.68 -16.73 13.08
C ASP A 163 11.99 -16.00 13.36
N ASP A 164 12.80 -15.74 12.32
CA ASP A 164 14.10 -15.08 12.38
C ASP A 164 14.45 -14.37 11.05
N GLU A 165 15.39 -13.44 11.13
CA GLU A 165 15.79 -12.56 10.03
C GLU A 165 16.53 -13.29 8.90
N VAL A 166 17.14 -14.45 9.18
CA VAL A 166 17.90 -15.22 8.19
C VAL A 166 16.95 -15.88 7.22
N GLU A 167 15.92 -16.56 7.75
CA GLU A 167 14.87 -17.12 6.90
C GLU A 167 14.12 -16.00 6.15
N ALA A 168 13.81 -14.89 6.83
CA ALA A 168 13.13 -13.75 6.21
C ALA A 168 13.89 -13.23 4.99
N LEU A 169 15.21 -13.05 5.13
CA LEU A 169 16.09 -12.61 4.04
C LEU A 169 16.09 -13.58 2.87
N ASP A 170 16.24 -14.88 3.13
CA ASP A 170 16.33 -15.89 2.09
C ASP A 170 15.02 -16.01 1.30
N ARG A 171 13.88 -16.01 2.02
CA ARG A 171 12.54 -16.01 1.40
C ARG A 171 12.33 -14.76 0.57
N ALA A 172 12.58 -13.57 1.13
CA ALA A 172 12.36 -12.32 0.43
C ALA A 172 13.22 -12.21 -0.84
N LYS A 173 14.49 -12.63 -0.77
CA LYS A 173 15.38 -12.68 -1.94
C LYS A 173 14.88 -13.65 -3.01
N GLN A 174 14.47 -14.84 -2.61
CA GLN A 174 13.94 -15.84 -3.54
C GLN A 174 12.71 -15.29 -4.25
N PHE A 175 11.72 -14.81 -3.49
CA PHE A 175 10.47 -14.29 -4.04
C PHE A 175 10.67 -13.07 -4.93
N ALA A 176 11.51 -12.12 -4.49
CA ALA A 176 11.82 -10.94 -5.29
C ALA A 176 12.53 -11.33 -6.60
N SER A 177 13.48 -12.27 -6.54
CA SER A 177 14.18 -12.76 -7.74
C SER A 177 13.23 -13.48 -8.70
N ASP A 178 12.33 -14.32 -8.18
CA ASP A 178 11.38 -15.06 -9.01
C ASP A 178 10.33 -14.14 -9.63
N ARG A 179 9.90 -13.09 -8.92
CA ARG A 179 9.05 -12.04 -9.48
C ARG A 179 9.79 -11.25 -10.57
N ALA A 180 11.03 -10.84 -10.32
CA ALA A 180 11.84 -10.13 -11.32
C ALA A 180 12.10 -10.98 -12.58
N LYS A 181 12.24 -12.30 -12.47
CA LYS A 181 12.36 -13.19 -13.64
C LYS A 181 11.08 -13.27 -14.47
N LYS A 182 9.90 -13.13 -13.85
CA LYS A 182 8.60 -13.17 -14.54
C LYS A 182 8.37 -11.96 -15.45
N GLU A 183 9.15 -10.88 -15.32
CA GLU A 183 9.07 -9.69 -16.20
C GLU A 183 9.35 -9.94 -17.68
N LYS A 184 9.82 -11.14 -18.09
CA LYS A 184 10.03 -11.49 -19.50
C LYS A 184 8.76 -11.84 -20.30
N ARG A 185 7.57 -11.41 -19.86
CA ARG A 185 6.33 -11.46 -20.66
C ARG A 185 5.55 -10.15 -20.53
N ILE A 186 6.16 -9.07 -20.96
CA ILE A 186 5.41 -7.93 -21.49
C ILE A 186 5.58 -8.07 -22.99
N GLU A 187 4.59 -8.68 -23.66
CA GLU A 187 4.43 -8.45 -25.09
C GLU A 187 4.35 -6.94 -25.28
N ASP A 188 5.17 -6.42 -26.17
CA ASP A 188 5.23 -5.02 -26.57
C ASP A 188 3.86 -4.56 -27.07
N LYS A 189 3.01 -4.14 -26.15
CA LYS A 189 1.87 -3.27 -26.38
C LYS A 189 2.18 -2.01 -25.60
N SER A 190 2.89 -1.11 -26.29
CA SER A 190 3.35 0.21 -25.84
C SER A 190 2.19 1.19 -25.54
N ARG A 191 1.31 0.78 -24.63
CA ARG A 191 0.35 1.58 -23.86
C ARG A 191 -0.30 0.60 -22.88
N ILE A 192 -0.08 0.80 -21.58
CA ILE A 192 -1.07 0.35 -20.61
C ILE A 192 -2.29 1.22 -20.91
N GLU A 193 -3.25 0.68 -21.64
CA GLU A 193 -4.59 1.26 -21.65
C GLU A 193 -5.06 1.16 -20.21
N LEU A 194 -5.02 2.30 -19.52
CA LEU A 194 -5.68 2.41 -18.22
C LEU A 194 -7.14 2.09 -18.50
N PRO A 195 -7.73 1.11 -17.81
CA PRO A 195 -9.18 0.94 -17.84
C PRO A 195 -9.84 2.31 -17.67
N ALA A 196 -10.89 2.63 -18.44
CA ALA A 196 -11.48 3.98 -18.47
C ALA A 196 -11.85 4.55 -17.08
N HIS A 197 -12.10 3.68 -16.10
CA HIS A 197 -12.32 4.07 -14.71
C HIS A 197 -11.04 4.55 -14.00
N LEU A 198 -9.86 4.00 -14.30
CA LEU A 198 -8.58 4.50 -13.80
C LEU A 198 -8.16 5.80 -14.47
N GLU A 199 -8.45 5.99 -15.77
CA GLU A 199 -8.26 7.29 -16.43
C GLU A 199 -9.09 8.38 -15.74
N LEU A 200 -10.33 8.05 -15.39
CA LEU A 200 -11.25 8.94 -14.69
C LEU A 200 -10.74 9.34 -13.28
N ILE A 201 -10.23 8.39 -12.50
CA ILE A 201 -9.67 8.62 -11.15
C ILE A 201 -8.39 9.44 -11.23
N SER A 202 -7.51 9.10 -12.19
CA SER A 202 -6.24 9.79 -12.36
C SER A 202 -6.40 11.26 -12.72
N ASN A 203 -7.56 11.63 -13.28
CA ASN A 203 -7.90 12.99 -13.65
C ASN A 203 -8.88 13.63 -12.65
N ARG A 204 -8.31 14.13 -11.55
CA ARG A 204 -9.05 14.75 -10.43
C ARG A 204 -10.03 15.84 -10.86
N ASN A 205 -9.69 16.62 -11.88
CA ASN A 205 -10.56 17.65 -12.43
C ASN A 205 -11.78 17.05 -13.15
N LYS A 206 -11.57 16.00 -13.97
CA LYS A 206 -12.64 15.27 -14.66
C LYS A 206 -13.62 14.63 -13.67
N LEU A 207 -13.10 13.98 -12.62
CA LEU A 207 -13.90 13.38 -11.55
C LEU A 207 -14.73 14.43 -10.78
N ALA A 208 -14.12 15.58 -10.43
CA ALA A 208 -14.82 16.65 -9.72
C ALA A 208 -15.96 17.26 -10.55
N ILE A 209 -15.73 17.48 -11.85
CA ILE A 209 -16.75 17.98 -12.78
C ILE A 209 -17.92 17.00 -12.87
N ILE A 210 -17.65 15.71 -13.05
CA ILE A 210 -18.69 14.69 -13.18
C ILE A 210 -19.46 14.49 -11.87
N ASN A 211 -18.79 14.52 -10.72
CA ASN A 211 -19.45 14.44 -9.42
C ASN A 211 -20.40 15.64 -9.20
N ALA A 212 -19.98 16.85 -9.56
CA ALA A 212 -20.82 18.04 -9.50
C ALA A 212 -22.06 17.92 -10.39
N LEU A 213 -21.90 17.40 -11.62
CA LEU A 213 -22.99 17.17 -12.57
C LEU A 213 -23.97 16.09 -12.08
N ILE A 214 -23.49 15.02 -11.44
CA ILE A 214 -24.32 13.96 -10.88
C ILE A 214 -25.12 14.46 -9.67
N THR A 215 -24.45 15.19 -8.78
CA THR A 215 -25.00 15.60 -7.48
C THR A 215 -25.99 16.75 -7.60
N ARG A 216 -25.68 17.75 -8.45
CA ARG A 216 -26.47 19.00 -8.50
C ARG A 216 -27.37 19.11 -9.73
N LYS A 217 -27.21 18.22 -10.72
CA LYS A 217 -27.89 18.15 -12.03
C LYS A 217 -28.06 19.49 -12.76
N THR A 218 -27.55 19.52 -13.99
CA THR A 218 -27.60 20.67 -14.93
C THR A 218 -26.93 21.95 -14.39
N LEU A 219 -25.61 21.89 -14.25
CA LEU A 219 -24.76 23.07 -14.09
C LEU A 219 -24.20 23.47 -15.47
N SER A 220 -24.18 24.76 -15.78
CA SER A 220 -23.47 25.29 -16.95
C SER A 220 -21.95 25.18 -16.78
N PRO A 221 -21.17 25.23 -17.88
CA PRO A 221 -19.71 25.20 -17.81
C PRO A 221 -19.13 26.32 -16.92
N GLN A 222 -19.75 27.50 -16.93
CA GLN A 222 -19.35 28.62 -16.09
C GLN A 222 -19.60 28.35 -14.60
N GLU A 223 -20.77 27.82 -14.25
CA GLU A 223 -21.08 27.46 -12.86
C GLU A 223 -20.16 26.35 -12.33
N LEU A 224 -19.78 25.39 -13.17
CA LEU A 224 -18.80 24.36 -12.84
C LEU A 224 -17.40 24.94 -12.59
N SER A 225 -16.95 25.84 -13.47
CA SER A 225 -15.68 26.57 -13.33
C SER A 225 -15.63 27.32 -12.00
N ASP A 226 -16.68 28.07 -11.69
CA ASP A 226 -16.75 28.90 -10.49
C ASP A 226 -16.88 28.06 -9.20
N LEU A 227 -17.67 26.97 -9.25
CA LEU A 227 -17.87 26.06 -8.12
C LEU A 227 -16.59 25.29 -7.77
N LEU A 228 -15.90 24.76 -8.79
CA LEU A 228 -14.76 23.86 -8.60
C LEU A 228 -13.42 24.60 -8.61
N LYS A 229 -13.43 25.90 -8.94
CA LYS A 229 -12.23 26.73 -9.14
C LYS A 229 -11.29 26.14 -10.21
N ILE A 230 -11.87 25.59 -11.27
CA ILE A 230 -11.16 25.03 -12.43
C ILE A 230 -11.31 26.03 -13.59
N PRO A 231 -10.23 26.35 -14.34
CA PRO A 231 -10.34 27.23 -15.50
C PRO A 231 -11.42 26.79 -16.50
N LEU A 232 -12.27 27.72 -16.94
CA LEU A 232 -13.40 27.46 -17.85
C LEU A 232 -13.02 26.65 -19.10
N ALA A 233 -11.88 26.95 -19.72
CA ALA A 233 -11.42 26.25 -20.91
C ALA A 233 -11.19 24.75 -20.67
N ILE A 234 -10.73 24.38 -19.47
CA ILE A 234 -10.53 22.99 -19.08
C ILE A 234 -11.89 22.32 -18.88
N VAL A 235 -12.85 23.01 -18.25
CA VAL A 235 -14.22 22.50 -18.08
C VAL A 235 -14.89 22.25 -19.43
N GLN A 236 -14.76 23.20 -20.37
CA GLN A 236 -15.36 23.08 -21.71
C GLN A 236 -14.78 21.92 -22.52
N ALA A 237 -13.45 21.80 -22.57
CA ALA A 237 -12.79 20.69 -23.26
C ALA A 237 -13.25 19.33 -22.73
N TYR A 238 -13.37 19.17 -21.41
CA TYR A 238 -13.86 17.92 -20.84
C TYR A 238 -15.33 17.64 -21.13
N LEU A 239 -16.19 18.66 -21.14
CA LEU A 239 -17.61 18.48 -21.44
C LEU A 239 -17.85 18.08 -22.91
N GLU A 240 -16.97 18.50 -23.82
CA GLU A 240 -17.01 18.11 -25.24
C GLU A 240 -16.61 16.65 -25.47
N GLU A 241 -15.71 16.12 -24.65
CA GLU A 241 -15.26 14.72 -24.70
C GLU A 241 -16.16 13.76 -23.90
N LEU A 242 -17.02 14.28 -23.02
CA LEU A 242 -17.80 13.49 -22.07
C LEU A 242 -18.97 12.75 -22.75
N ASP A 243 -18.86 11.42 -22.87
CA ASP A 243 -19.92 10.59 -23.44
C ASP A 243 -20.83 9.94 -22.38
N SER A 244 -21.91 9.32 -22.85
CA SER A 244 -22.90 8.65 -21.98
C SER A 244 -22.35 7.42 -21.29
N HIS A 245 -21.34 6.75 -21.86
CA HIS A 245 -20.67 5.59 -21.27
C HIS A 245 -19.75 6.01 -20.12
N GLU A 246 -18.98 7.10 -20.28
CA GLU A 246 -18.18 7.71 -19.23
C GLU A 246 -19.06 8.20 -18.07
N MET A 247 -20.22 8.78 -18.35
CA MET A 247 -21.16 9.20 -17.29
C MET A 247 -21.74 8.03 -16.50
N VAL A 248 -22.02 6.89 -17.14
CA VAL A 248 -22.47 5.67 -16.45
C VAL A 248 -21.34 5.07 -15.62
N LEU A 249 -20.13 5.00 -16.18
CA LEU A 249 -18.96 4.49 -15.49
C LEU A 249 -18.56 5.39 -14.31
N ALA A 250 -18.65 6.71 -14.47
CA ALA A 250 -18.40 7.67 -13.41
C ALA A 250 -19.45 7.61 -12.31
N LYS A 251 -20.74 7.45 -12.65
CA LYS A 251 -21.78 7.19 -11.65
C LYS A 251 -21.51 5.92 -10.88
N LYS A 252 -21.09 4.86 -11.55
CA LYS A 252 -20.68 3.60 -10.91
C LYS A 252 -19.47 3.83 -9.99
N THR A 253 -18.44 4.49 -10.50
CA THR A 253 -17.19 4.85 -9.80
C THR A 253 -17.43 5.71 -8.56
N ILE A 254 -18.27 6.75 -8.67
CA ILE A 254 -18.62 7.71 -7.61
C ILE A 254 -19.60 7.09 -6.62
N ALA A 255 -20.57 6.29 -7.09
CA ALA A 255 -21.45 5.54 -6.19
C ALA A 255 -20.72 4.42 -5.45
N GLU A 256 -19.63 3.92 -6.04
CA GLU A 256 -18.82 2.88 -5.44
C GLU A 256 -17.70 3.45 -4.56
N GLU A 257 -17.18 4.69 -4.69
CA GLU A 257 -16.03 5.25 -3.90
C GLU A 257 -14.94 4.20 -3.50
N HIS A 258 -14.76 3.19 -4.33
CA HIS A 258 -14.01 1.96 -4.03
C HIS A 258 -12.90 1.77 -5.05
N LEU A 259 -12.45 2.84 -5.72
CA LEU A 259 -11.38 2.72 -6.72
C LEU A 259 -9.97 2.60 -6.15
N PHE A 260 -9.89 2.59 -4.83
CA PHE A 260 -8.78 2.03 -4.07
C PHE A 260 -9.28 0.98 -3.07
N SER A 261 -10.32 0.22 -3.45
CA SER A 261 -10.81 -0.86 -2.63
C SER A 261 -9.93 -2.09 -2.77
N ILE A 262 -9.60 -2.59 -1.60
CA ILE A 262 -9.09 -3.92 -1.35
C ILE A 262 -10.07 -4.94 -1.95
N ASN A 263 -9.59 -5.96 -2.69
CA ASN A 263 -10.48 -6.90 -3.40
C ASN A 263 -11.28 -7.78 -2.42
N MET A 264 -12.47 -7.34 -2.05
CA MET A 264 -13.34 -8.05 -1.10
C MET A 264 -13.91 -9.38 -1.64
N ASP A 265 -13.77 -9.67 -2.94
CA ASP A 265 -14.11 -10.98 -3.50
C ASP A 265 -13.04 -12.04 -3.19
N ASN A 266 -11.80 -11.61 -2.90
CA ASN A 266 -10.76 -12.49 -2.42
C ASN A 266 -11.02 -12.83 -0.94
N GLN A 267 -11.40 -14.07 -0.65
CA GLN A 267 -11.79 -14.44 0.71
C GLN A 267 -10.66 -14.21 1.73
N PHE A 268 -9.38 -14.31 1.32
CA PHE A 268 -8.23 -14.01 2.17
C PHE A 268 -8.27 -12.56 2.64
N VAL A 269 -8.40 -11.68 1.66
CA VAL A 269 -8.45 -10.24 1.83
C VAL A 269 -9.68 -9.82 2.64
N LYS A 270 -10.84 -10.42 2.37
CA LYS A 270 -12.07 -10.18 3.13
C LYS A 270 -11.89 -10.50 4.62
N LYS A 271 -11.33 -11.67 4.97
CA LYS A 271 -11.10 -12.01 6.39
C LYS A 271 -10.05 -11.12 7.05
N LEU A 272 -9.02 -10.71 6.31
CA LEU A 272 -8.02 -9.76 6.80
C LEU A 272 -8.69 -8.43 7.18
N VAL A 273 -9.55 -7.91 6.30
CA VAL A 273 -10.35 -6.71 6.58
C VAL A 273 -11.29 -6.91 7.77
N ASP A 274 -12.00 -8.03 7.84
CA ASP A 274 -12.90 -8.33 8.97
C ASP A 274 -12.13 -8.35 10.30
N LEU A 275 -10.96 -8.99 10.36
CA LEU A 275 -10.14 -9.07 11.57
C LEU A 275 -9.65 -7.70 12.02
N ILE A 276 -9.23 -6.85 11.07
CA ILE A 276 -8.87 -5.45 11.33
C ILE A 276 -10.06 -4.71 11.96
N VAL A 277 -11.26 -4.85 11.40
CA VAL A 277 -12.49 -4.19 11.90
C VAL A 277 -12.85 -4.66 13.32
N PHE A 278 -12.70 -5.96 13.62
CA PHE A 278 -12.98 -6.51 14.96
C PHE A 278 -11.94 -6.15 16.02
N THR A 279 -10.70 -5.83 15.63
CA THR A 279 -9.63 -5.44 16.56
C THR A 279 -9.59 -3.94 16.88
N GLN A 280 -10.42 -3.11 16.26
CA GLN A 280 -10.53 -1.70 16.64
C GLN A 280 -11.29 -1.58 17.97
N PRO A 281 -10.76 -0.88 18.99
CA PRO A 281 -11.60 -0.47 20.11
C PRO A 281 -12.74 0.38 19.53
N LYS A 282 -13.99 0.13 19.96
CA LYS A 282 -15.08 1.05 19.71
C LYS A 282 -14.61 2.41 20.22
N GLU A 283 -14.38 3.36 19.33
CA GLU A 283 -14.27 4.76 19.75
C GLU A 283 -15.53 5.05 20.56
N GLU A 284 -15.34 5.41 21.82
CA GLU A 284 -16.41 5.89 22.67
C GLU A 284 -17.11 7.01 21.92
N GLU A 285 -18.40 6.84 21.63
CA GLU A 285 -19.28 7.93 21.24
C GLU A 285 -19.15 9.00 22.32
N ASP A 286 -18.33 10.02 22.05
CA ASP A 286 -18.18 11.17 22.91
C ASP A 286 -19.53 11.90 22.90
N VAL A 287 -20.27 11.65 23.98
CA VAL A 287 -21.53 12.28 24.36
C VAL A 287 -21.30 13.79 24.37
N ARG A 288 -21.77 14.46 23.32
CA ARG A 288 -22.00 15.90 23.37
C ARG A 288 -23.38 16.14 23.98
N GLU A 289 -23.39 16.37 25.30
CA GLU A 289 -24.35 17.28 25.92
C GLU A 289 -23.99 18.74 25.60
#